data_AF-A0A3Q2EFB6-F1
#
_entry.id   AF-A0A3Q2EFB6-F1
#
_cell.length_a   1.000
_cell.length_b   1.000
_cell.length_c   1.000
_cell.angle_alpha   90.00
_cell.angle_beta   90.00
_cell.angle_gamma   90.00
#
_symmetry.space_group_name_H-M   'P 1'
#
loop_
_entity.id
_entity.type
_entity.pdbx_description
1 polymer ?
#
loop_
_entity_poly.entity_id
_entity_poly.type
_entity_poly.pdbx_seq_one_letter_code
_entity_poly.pdbx_strand_id
1 'polypeptide(L)'
;LEAPVPARFLFVLIGPSNTDLDYHETGRAMAALMADKVFNQTAFQAKSARDLTDALVDFIDCSIVIPPTEIKDEAMLSSIIDFQKKILKDRLQCKDLMATGPCDPLSRTGRPFGGMIRDIKRRYQYYKSDLTDALNAQALAAIIFIYFAALSPAITFGGLLADKVENMMGVPELLISTSIQGIIFCFVAAQPILVIGFSGPLLVFEEAFFAFCKSQDIEYIVGRVWVGVWLVIIVVIIVAFEGSFLVRYISRFTQEIFSILISIIFIYETFAKLGRIFKAHPLILNYDHVNATLENPWYPRVEETTAYDNATGNITVVVNTVMTPYPNTALLSMCLMFGCFFIAYFLRQFKNGTFLPGNVRRLIGDFGVPIAIFLMIVADYNIEDTYTQVGLFFFFFFFKNFYL
;
A
#
# COMPACT_ATOMS: atom_id res chain seq x y z
N LEU A 1 37.14 19.15 46.87
CA LEU A 1 36.48 19.03 45.55
C LEU A 1 36.41 17.55 45.20
N GLU A 2 35.58 16.79 45.91
CA GLU A 2 35.22 15.42 45.55
C GLU A 2 33.80 15.48 44.98
N ALA A 3 33.69 15.62 43.67
CA ALA A 3 32.45 15.33 42.99
C ALA A 3 32.43 13.81 42.78
N PRO A 4 31.45 13.06 43.32
CA PRO A 4 31.32 11.64 43.05
C PRO A 4 30.81 11.50 41.63
N VAL A 5 31.71 11.52 40.64
CA VAL A 5 31.35 11.10 39.29
C VAL A 5 31.16 9.58 39.39
N PRO A 6 29.95 9.04 39.14
CA PRO A 6 29.75 7.61 39.19
C PRO A 6 30.59 6.96 38.08
N ALA A 7 31.70 6.35 38.48
CA ALA A 7 32.55 5.59 37.56
C ALA A 7 31.76 4.35 37.10
N ARG A 8 31.17 4.42 35.90
CA ARG A 8 30.44 3.29 35.29
C ARG A 8 31.37 2.25 34.67
N PHE A 9 32.58 2.65 34.30
CA PHE A 9 33.53 1.80 33.59
C PHE A 9 34.89 1.83 34.28
N LEU A 10 35.42 0.65 34.59
CA LEU A 10 36.77 0.44 35.07
C LEU A 10 37.46 -0.53 34.10
N PHE A 11 38.53 -0.08 33.47
CA PHE A 11 39.37 -0.93 32.64
C PHE A 11 40.59 -1.36 33.44
N VAL A 12 40.75 -2.67 33.65
CA VAL A 12 41.89 -3.26 34.35
C VAL A 12 42.53 -4.27 33.41
N LEU A 13 43.79 -4.04 33.06
CA LEU A 13 44.59 -4.93 32.22
C LEU A 13 45.61 -5.64 33.11
N ILE A 14 45.51 -6.97 33.23
CA ILE A 14 46.43 -7.81 33.99
C ILE A 14 46.99 -8.85 33.04
N GLY A 15 48.31 -8.99 32.97
CA GLY A 15 48.94 -9.98 32.10
C GLY A 15 50.33 -10.41 32.55
N PRO A 16 50.86 -11.50 31.95
CA PRO A 16 52.17 -12.06 32.28
C PRO A 16 53.32 -11.18 31.78
N SER A 17 54.50 -11.28 32.41
CA SER A 17 55.70 -10.48 32.08
C SER A 17 56.34 -10.78 30.71
N ASN A 18 55.64 -11.46 29.79
CA ASN A 18 56.15 -11.80 28.47
C ASN A 18 56.24 -10.56 27.57
N THR A 19 57.29 -10.50 26.76
CA THR A 19 57.71 -9.37 25.91
C THR A 19 56.83 -9.11 24.69
N ASP A 20 55.83 -9.94 24.41
CA ASP A 20 55.05 -9.86 23.16
C ASP A 20 53.84 -8.90 23.22
N LEU A 21 53.49 -8.41 24.42
CA LEU A 21 52.35 -7.51 24.63
C LEU A 21 52.79 -6.23 25.33
N ASP A 22 52.85 -5.14 24.57
CA ASP A 22 53.09 -3.80 25.11
C ASP A 22 51.84 -3.30 25.86
N TYR A 23 51.86 -3.47 27.18
CA TYR A 23 50.80 -2.97 28.08
C TYR A 23 50.56 -1.47 27.93
N HIS A 24 51.62 -0.71 27.62
CA HIS A 24 51.55 0.73 27.40
C HIS A 24 50.75 1.08 26.14
N GLU A 25 50.96 0.37 25.03
CA GLU A 25 50.24 0.60 23.77
C GLU A 25 48.76 0.22 23.89
N THR A 26 48.46 -0.86 24.63
CA THR A 26 47.08 -1.26 24.91
C THR A 26 46.36 -0.22 25.78
N GLY A 27 47.05 0.32 26.79
CA GLY A 27 46.54 1.41 27.62
C GLY A 27 46.29 2.69 26.81
N ARG A 28 47.21 3.05 25.90
CA ARG A 28 47.06 4.19 24.99
C ARG A 28 45.88 4.02 24.04
N ALA A 29 45.71 2.84 23.45
CA ALA A 29 44.58 2.54 22.57
C ALA A 29 43.25 2.67 23.31
N MET A 30 43.18 2.14 24.53
CA MET A 30 41.97 2.23 25.36
C MET A 30 41.68 3.69 25.81
N ALA A 31 42.72 4.47 26.11
CA ALA A 31 42.57 5.89 26.42
C ALA A 31 42.06 6.69 25.20
N ALA A 32 42.56 6.40 24.00
CA ALA A 32 42.10 7.03 22.77
C ALA A 32 40.64 6.68 22.45
N LEU A 33 40.23 5.43 22.67
CA LEU A 33 38.85 4.98 22.53
C LEU A 33 37.91 5.73 23.50
N MET A 34 38.32 5.90 24.76
CA MET A 34 37.51 6.59 25.78
C MET A 34 37.49 8.12 25.64
N ALA A 35 38.49 8.69 24.99
CA ALA A 35 38.55 10.12 24.67
C ALA A 35 37.55 10.50 23.56
N ASP A 36 37.15 9.56 22.71
CA ASP A 36 36.11 9.81 21.73
C ASP A 36 34.75 10.01 22.40
N LYS A 37 34.15 11.19 22.17
CA LYS A 37 32.84 11.55 22.73
C LYS A 37 31.73 10.64 22.21
N VAL A 38 31.85 10.16 20.97
CA VAL A 38 30.82 9.34 20.31
C VAL A 38 30.76 7.96 20.96
N PHE A 39 31.91 7.28 21.08
CA PHE A 39 32.05 6.00 21.78
C PHE A 39 31.68 6.10 23.26
N ASN A 40 32.13 7.16 23.94
CA ASN A 40 31.87 7.36 25.36
C ASN A 40 30.36 7.46 25.66
N GLN A 41 29.60 8.21 24.85
CA GLN A 41 28.14 8.29 24.98
C GLN A 41 27.44 6.95 24.71
N THR A 42 27.86 6.20 23.69
CA THR A 42 27.26 4.89 23.38
C THR A 42 27.58 3.87 24.45
N ALA A 43 28.81 3.87 24.99
CA ALA A 43 29.19 3.05 26.12
C ALA A 43 28.30 3.37 27.33
N PHE A 44 28.08 4.65 27.66
CA PHE A 44 27.18 5.04 28.74
C PHE A 44 25.71 4.62 28.53
N GLN A 45 25.25 4.51 27.28
CA GLN A 45 23.86 4.14 26.97
C GLN A 45 23.67 2.63 26.73
N ALA A 46 24.76 1.89 26.53
CA ALA A 46 24.75 0.46 26.26
C ALA A 46 24.08 -0.31 27.42
N LYS A 47 23.16 -1.21 27.06
CA LYS A 47 22.49 -2.11 28.01
C LYS A 47 22.97 -3.55 27.88
N SER A 48 23.55 -3.89 26.73
CA SER A 48 24.07 -5.22 26.41
C SER A 48 25.54 -5.15 25.99
N ALA A 49 26.25 -6.28 26.16
CA ALA A 49 27.63 -6.41 25.67
C ALA A 49 27.72 -6.27 24.14
N ARG A 50 26.66 -6.63 23.41
CA ARG A 50 26.58 -6.49 21.94
C ARG A 50 26.62 -5.03 21.50
N ASP A 51 25.90 -4.16 22.20
CA ASP A 51 25.88 -2.71 21.90
C ASP A 51 27.28 -2.10 22.05
N LEU A 52 28.07 -2.61 22.99
CA LEU A 52 29.43 -2.13 23.25
C LEU A 52 30.43 -2.68 22.22
N THR A 53 30.26 -3.93 21.77
CA THR A 53 31.06 -4.48 20.66
C THR A 53 30.75 -3.80 19.33
N ASP A 54 29.48 -3.48 19.07
CA ASP A 54 29.07 -2.78 17.86
C ASP A 54 29.63 -1.34 17.86
N ALA A 55 29.60 -0.66 19.01
CA ALA A 55 30.24 0.66 19.16
C ALA A 55 31.76 0.62 18.96
N LEU A 56 32.42 -0.49 19.34
CA LEU A 56 33.86 -0.69 19.12
C LEU A 56 34.16 -0.89 17.62
N VAL A 57 33.38 -1.73 16.94
CA VAL A 57 33.52 -1.97 15.50
C VAL A 57 33.29 -0.67 14.72
N ASP A 58 32.25 0.08 15.08
CA ASP A 58 31.95 1.39 14.49
C ASP A 58 33.08 2.42 14.67
N PHE A 59 33.85 2.31 15.76
CA PHE A 59 35.03 3.14 16.00
C PHE A 59 36.21 2.70 15.12
N ILE A 60 36.46 1.39 15.03
CA ILE A 60 37.54 0.81 14.22
C ILE A 60 37.33 1.11 12.74
N ASP A 61 36.11 0.97 12.22
CA ASP A 61 35.78 1.29 10.83
C ASP A 61 36.02 2.78 10.49
N CYS A 62 36.00 3.66 11.48
CA CYS A 62 36.28 5.08 11.34
C CYS A 62 37.75 5.45 11.59
N SER A 63 38.54 4.51 12.10
CA SER A 63 39.96 4.74 12.33
C SER A 63 40.68 4.67 10.99
N ILE A 64 41.16 5.82 10.54
CA ILE A 64 41.96 5.89 9.32
C ILE A 64 43.34 5.37 9.69
N VAL A 65 43.66 4.16 9.22
CA VAL A 65 45.00 3.59 9.37
C VAL A 65 45.94 4.35 8.44
N ILE A 66 46.79 5.18 9.01
CA ILE A 66 47.83 5.86 8.25
C ILE A 66 48.97 4.85 8.04
N PRO A 67 49.35 4.53 6.79
CA PRO A 67 50.47 3.65 6.53
C PRO A 67 51.76 4.26 7.11
N PRO A 68 52.69 3.44 7.64
CA PRO A 68 53.95 3.90 8.20
C PRO A 68 54.89 4.40 7.09
N THR A 69 54.60 5.58 6.58
CA THR A 69 55.37 6.30 5.57
C THR A 69 55.81 7.60 6.21
N GLU A 70 57.09 7.95 6.07
CA GLU A 70 57.61 9.24 6.55
C GLU A 70 56.79 10.38 5.92
N ILE A 71 56.02 11.09 6.75
CA ILE A 71 55.15 12.17 6.31
C ILE A 71 56.05 13.38 6.08
N LYS A 72 56.30 13.71 4.80
CA LYS A 72 57.24 14.77 4.41
C LYS A 72 56.65 16.18 4.42
N ASP A 73 55.32 16.33 4.37
CA ASP A 73 54.62 17.63 4.31
C ASP A 73 53.34 17.66 5.17
N GLU A 74 53.19 18.70 6.01
CA GLU A 74 51.97 18.96 6.80
C GLU A 74 50.70 19.13 5.94
N ALA A 75 50.86 19.54 4.68
CA ALA A 75 49.76 19.73 3.73
C ALA A 75 49.05 18.42 3.32
N MET A 76 49.74 17.28 3.37
CA MET A 76 49.07 15.98 3.20
C MET A 76 48.21 15.65 4.42
N LEU A 77 48.69 15.99 5.62
CA LEU A 77 47.96 15.75 6.87
C LEU A 77 46.69 16.61 6.95
N SER A 78 46.74 17.87 6.50
CA SER A 78 45.59 18.77 6.53
C SER A 78 44.41 18.26 5.70
N SER A 79 44.67 17.64 4.54
CA SER A 79 43.63 17.03 3.71
C SER A 79 42.92 15.85 4.39
N ILE A 80 43.68 15.05 5.15
CA ILE A 80 43.14 13.92 5.93
C ILE A 80 42.37 14.44 7.14
N ILE A 81 42.86 15.50 7.81
CA ILE A 81 42.16 16.14 8.94
C ILE A 81 40.81 16.71 8.49
N ASP A 82 40.74 17.35 7.33
CA ASP A 82 39.48 17.90 6.81
C ASP A 82 38.51 16.79 6.40
N PHE A 83 39.01 15.71 5.81
CA PHE A 83 38.22 14.52 5.52
C PHE A 83 37.70 13.85 6.81
N GLN A 84 38.55 13.72 7.83
CA GLN A 84 38.19 13.19 9.14
C GLN A 84 37.15 14.09 9.83
N LYS A 85 37.34 15.42 9.81
CA LYS A 85 36.35 16.39 10.33
C LYS A 85 35.01 16.29 9.62
N LYS A 86 35.02 16.05 8.30
CA LYS A 86 33.79 15.87 7.51
C LYS A 86 33.05 14.60 7.93
N ILE A 87 33.73 13.46 8.04
CA ILE A 87 33.16 12.20 8.56
C ILE A 87 32.58 12.38 9.96
N LEU A 88 33.31 13.09 10.83
CA LEU A 88 32.88 13.35 12.21
C LEU A 88 31.67 14.29 12.27
N LYS A 89 31.59 15.28 11.37
CA LYS A 89 30.48 16.23 11.27
C LYS A 89 29.21 15.59 10.71
N ASP A 90 29.33 14.74 9.70
CA ASP A 90 28.21 13.94 9.17
C ASP A 90 27.63 13.03 10.26
N ARG A 91 28.50 12.45 11.11
CA ARG A 91 28.05 11.68 12.29
C ARG A 91 27.43 12.56 13.38
N LEU A 92 27.95 13.75 13.66
CA LEU A 92 27.33 14.65 14.64
C LEU A 92 25.94 15.10 14.18
N GLN A 93 25.72 15.28 12.87
CA GLN A 93 24.40 15.57 12.32
C GLN A 93 23.46 14.37 12.38
N CYS A 94 23.95 13.15 12.05
CA CYS A 94 23.20 11.92 12.29
C CYS A 94 22.89 11.72 13.78
N LYS A 95 23.78 12.14 14.68
CA LYS A 95 23.60 12.03 16.13
C LYS A 95 22.84 13.17 16.77
N ASP A 96 22.76 14.40 16.25
CA ASP A 96 21.78 15.38 16.74
C ASP A 96 20.34 14.96 16.39
N LEU A 97 20.19 14.13 15.35
CA LEU A 97 18.97 13.35 15.13
C LEU A 97 18.82 12.12 16.05
N MET A 98 19.90 11.56 16.61
CA MET A 98 19.88 10.41 17.55
C MET A 98 20.13 10.77 19.03
N ALA A 99 20.41 12.03 19.38
CA ALA A 99 20.58 12.53 20.75
C ALA A 99 19.22 12.60 21.46
N THR A 100 18.15 12.49 20.67
CA THR A 100 16.81 12.08 21.10
C THR A 100 16.63 10.56 21.11
N GLY A 101 17.65 9.77 21.45
CA GLY A 101 17.60 8.30 21.47
C GLY A 101 17.10 7.66 20.15
N PRO A 102 16.82 6.34 20.12
CA PRO A 102 15.84 5.81 19.20
C PRO A 102 14.50 6.41 19.63
N CYS A 103 14.18 7.59 19.10
CA CYS A 103 12.89 8.24 19.33
C CYS A 103 11.85 7.31 18.70
N ASP A 104 11.28 6.43 19.52
CA ASP A 104 10.17 5.58 19.13
C ASP A 104 9.11 6.50 18.51
N PRO A 105 8.83 6.40 17.20
CA PRO A 105 7.99 7.35 16.49
C PRO A 105 6.54 7.34 17.00
N LEU A 106 6.20 6.34 17.83
CA LEU A 106 4.90 6.13 18.47
C LEU A 106 4.93 6.45 19.98
N SER A 107 6.03 7.01 20.49
CA SER A 107 6.11 7.50 21.88
C SER A 107 5.15 8.67 22.12
N ARG A 108 4.46 8.64 23.26
CA ARG A 108 3.48 9.65 23.67
C ARG A 108 4.18 11.00 23.91
N THR A 109 3.75 12.05 23.23
CA THR A 109 4.29 13.41 23.37
C THR A 109 3.62 14.20 24.51
N GLY A 110 2.46 13.75 24.99
CA GLY A 110 1.78 14.32 26.16
C GLY A 110 1.20 15.73 25.92
N ARG A 111 1.11 16.17 24.66
CA ARG A 111 0.52 17.44 24.24
C ARG A 111 -0.61 17.15 23.25
N PRO A 112 -1.76 17.85 23.32
CA PRO A 112 -2.80 17.67 22.32
C PRO A 112 -2.22 17.92 20.92
N PHE A 113 -2.49 17.01 19.98
CA PHE A 113 -1.95 17.03 18.61
C PHE A 113 -0.41 16.89 18.49
N GLY A 114 0.30 16.55 19.57
CA GLY A 114 1.76 16.45 19.55
C GLY A 114 2.30 15.43 18.55
N GLY A 115 1.63 14.26 18.45
CA GLY A 115 1.96 13.22 17.47
C GLY A 115 1.82 13.70 16.03
N MET A 116 0.68 14.33 15.69
CA MET A 116 0.41 14.84 14.35
C MET A 116 1.44 15.89 13.90
N ILE A 117 1.79 16.84 14.77
CA ILE A 117 2.76 17.89 14.46
C ILE A 117 4.16 17.28 14.19
N ARG A 118 4.54 16.26 14.97
CA ARG A 118 5.81 15.55 14.77
C ARG A 118 5.86 14.87 13.40
N ASP A 119 4.77 14.23 13.00
CA ASP A 119 4.67 13.53 11.72
C ASP A 119 4.70 14.51 10.54
N ILE A 120 3.99 15.64 10.64
CA ILE A 120 4.03 16.71 9.63
C ILE A 120 5.45 17.26 9.47
N LYS A 121 6.13 17.58 10.58
CA LYS A 121 7.50 18.12 10.53
C LYS A 121 8.48 17.15 9.87
N ARG A 122 8.34 15.85 10.14
CA ARG A 122 9.17 14.80 9.54
C ARG A 122 8.87 14.63 8.06
N ARG A 123 7.59 14.61 7.65
CA ARG A 123 7.21 14.38 6.25
C ARG A 123 7.52 15.57 5.35
N TYR A 124 7.30 16.80 5.82
CA TYR A 124 7.41 18.01 5.01
C TYR A 124 8.79 18.18 4.36
N GLN A 125 9.86 17.66 4.98
CA GLN A 125 11.22 17.71 4.45
C GLN A 125 11.39 16.93 3.14
N TYR A 126 10.67 15.82 2.97
CA TYR A 126 10.80 14.92 1.82
C TYR A 126 9.89 15.30 0.65
N TYR A 127 8.91 16.17 0.87
CA TYR A 127 7.86 16.46 -0.10
C TYR A 127 8.40 16.97 -1.46
N LYS A 128 9.49 17.76 -1.44
CA LYS A 128 10.15 18.23 -2.67
C LYS A 128 10.89 17.11 -3.41
N SER A 129 11.50 16.19 -2.68
CA SER A 129 12.20 15.02 -3.25
C SER A 129 11.21 14.07 -3.91
N ASP A 130 10.06 13.84 -3.27
CA ASP A 130 9.03 12.92 -3.79
C ASP A 130 8.57 13.29 -5.21
N LEU A 131 8.45 14.59 -5.50
CA LEU A 131 8.04 15.07 -6.83
C LEU A 131 9.14 14.88 -7.89
N THR A 132 10.41 15.05 -7.52
CA THR A 132 11.54 14.83 -8.43
C THR A 132 11.80 13.35 -8.67
N ASP A 133 11.61 12.51 -7.66
CA ASP A 133 11.85 11.07 -7.71
C ASP A 133 10.75 10.32 -8.48
N ALA A 134 9.56 10.91 -8.60
CA ALA A 134 8.44 10.33 -9.34
C ALA A 134 8.65 10.26 -10.87
N LEU A 135 9.66 10.96 -11.43
CA LEU A 135 9.94 11.00 -12.86
C LEU A 135 10.71 9.76 -13.38
N ASN A 136 10.25 8.57 -13.02
CA ASN A 136 10.80 7.29 -13.47
C ASN A 136 9.79 6.54 -14.36
N ALA A 137 10.27 5.87 -15.41
CA ALA A 137 9.43 5.03 -16.28
C ALA A 137 8.71 3.91 -15.50
N GLN A 138 9.33 3.41 -14.41
CA GLN A 138 8.68 2.45 -13.51
C GLN A 138 7.45 3.04 -12.80
N ALA A 139 7.46 4.34 -12.49
CA ALA A 139 6.33 5.02 -11.87
C ALA A 139 5.14 5.09 -12.83
N LEU A 140 5.38 5.31 -14.12
CA LEU A 140 4.32 5.30 -15.14
C LEU A 140 3.61 3.93 -15.21
N ALA A 141 4.37 2.82 -15.21
CA ALA A 141 3.82 1.47 -15.15
C ALA A 141 2.98 1.26 -13.88
N ALA A 142 3.45 1.73 -12.73
CA ALA A 142 2.73 1.66 -11.47
C ALA A 142 1.44 2.50 -11.48
N ILE A 143 1.44 3.70 -12.07
CA ILE A 143 0.25 4.55 -12.19
C ILE A 143 -0.84 3.83 -12.99
N ILE A 144 -0.49 3.30 -14.17
CA ILE A 144 -1.44 2.58 -15.02
C ILE A 144 -2.00 1.36 -14.27
N PHE A 145 -1.11 0.60 -13.61
CA PHE A 145 -1.53 -0.56 -12.83
C PHE A 145 -2.47 -0.18 -11.67
N ILE A 146 -2.08 0.76 -10.81
CA ILE A 146 -2.89 1.14 -9.65
C ILE A 146 -4.20 1.82 -10.06
N TYR A 147 -4.23 2.57 -11.18
CA TYR A 147 -5.45 3.17 -11.71
C TYR A 147 -6.53 2.13 -11.96
N PHE A 148 -6.22 1.10 -12.74
CA PHE A 148 -7.17 0.02 -13.02
C PHE A 148 -7.44 -0.84 -11.76
N ALA A 149 -6.46 -0.98 -10.86
CA ALA A 149 -6.63 -1.66 -9.57
C ALA A 149 -7.66 -1.00 -8.66
N ALA A 150 -7.69 0.34 -8.64
CA ALA A 150 -8.62 1.12 -7.84
C ALA A 150 -9.98 1.27 -8.53
N LEU A 151 -9.99 1.40 -9.86
CA LEU A 151 -11.20 1.65 -10.64
C LEU A 151 -12.16 0.44 -10.66
N SER A 152 -11.63 -0.79 -10.77
CA SER A 152 -12.46 -1.99 -10.82
C SER A 152 -13.29 -2.21 -9.54
N PRO A 153 -12.70 -2.24 -8.33
CA PRO A 153 -13.48 -2.31 -7.08
C PRO A 153 -14.47 -1.15 -6.96
N ALA A 154 -14.08 0.07 -7.34
CA ALA A 154 -14.97 1.23 -7.27
C ALA A 154 -16.23 1.07 -8.14
N ILE A 155 -16.10 0.59 -9.39
CA ILE A 155 -17.26 0.33 -10.25
C ILE A 155 -18.11 -0.80 -9.68
N THR A 156 -17.50 -1.92 -9.27
CA THR A 156 -18.26 -3.08 -8.78
C THR A 156 -18.99 -2.79 -7.47
N PHE A 157 -18.33 -2.17 -6.50
CA PHE A 157 -18.97 -1.78 -5.24
C PHE A 157 -19.96 -0.63 -5.44
N GLY A 158 -19.70 0.30 -6.36
CA GLY A 158 -20.65 1.36 -6.70
C GLY A 158 -21.94 0.81 -7.30
N GLY A 159 -21.85 -0.22 -8.16
CA GLY A 159 -23.02 -0.90 -8.72
C GLY A 159 -23.81 -1.68 -7.66
N LEU A 160 -23.11 -2.45 -6.82
CA LEU A 160 -23.76 -3.14 -5.70
C LEU A 160 -24.41 -2.18 -4.71
N LEU A 161 -23.78 -1.03 -4.45
CA LEU A 161 -24.35 0.00 -3.58
C LEU A 161 -25.61 0.62 -4.20
N ALA A 162 -25.61 0.89 -5.51
CA ALA A 162 -26.77 1.39 -6.24
C ALA A 162 -27.99 0.48 -6.09
N ASP A 163 -27.78 -0.82 -6.30
CA ASP A 163 -28.85 -1.83 -6.19
C ASP A 163 -29.41 -1.92 -4.76
N LYS A 164 -28.56 -1.73 -3.74
CA LYS A 164 -28.93 -1.88 -2.33
C LYS A 164 -29.58 -0.65 -1.71
N VAL A 165 -29.27 0.53 -2.24
CA VAL A 165 -29.74 1.83 -1.71
C VAL A 165 -30.73 2.48 -2.70
N GLU A 166 -31.43 1.67 -3.50
CA GLU A 166 -32.48 2.12 -4.43
C GLU A 166 -32.04 3.30 -5.34
N ASN A 167 -30.81 3.25 -5.86
CA ASN A 167 -30.19 4.29 -6.71
C ASN A 167 -30.05 5.69 -6.08
N MET A 168 -30.20 5.83 -4.76
CA MET A 168 -29.90 7.09 -4.07
C MET A 168 -28.40 7.43 -4.08
N MET A 169 -27.56 6.41 -4.21
CA MET A 169 -26.11 6.54 -4.38
C MET A 169 -25.61 5.45 -5.30
N GLY A 170 -24.84 5.80 -6.32
CA GLY A 170 -24.38 4.84 -7.31
C GLY A 170 -22.89 4.91 -7.61
N VAL A 171 -22.56 4.40 -8.80
CA VAL A 171 -21.21 4.41 -9.35
C VAL A 171 -20.63 5.82 -9.50
N PRO A 172 -21.33 6.82 -10.07
CA PRO A 172 -20.70 8.12 -10.32
C PRO A 172 -20.35 8.86 -9.03
N GLU A 173 -21.19 8.82 -8.00
CA GLU A 173 -20.92 9.44 -6.70
C GLU A 173 -19.70 8.81 -6.04
N LEU A 174 -19.59 7.48 -6.11
CA LEU A 174 -18.45 6.76 -5.54
C LEU A 174 -17.15 7.07 -6.29
N LEU A 175 -17.19 7.18 -7.62
CA LEU A 175 -16.03 7.53 -8.44
C LEU A 175 -15.55 8.96 -8.16
N ILE A 176 -16.48 9.92 -8.07
CA ILE A 176 -16.17 11.31 -7.73
C ILE A 176 -15.55 11.38 -6.33
N SER A 177 -16.18 10.71 -5.35
CA SER A 177 -15.69 10.66 -3.97
C SER A 177 -14.27 10.09 -3.89
N THR A 178 -14.02 8.94 -4.51
CA THR A 178 -12.71 8.27 -4.50
C THR A 178 -11.64 9.12 -5.18
N SER A 179 -11.99 9.80 -6.29
CA SER A 179 -11.05 10.64 -7.05
C SER A 179 -10.64 11.88 -6.25
N ILE A 180 -11.62 12.62 -5.71
CA ILE A 180 -11.36 13.84 -4.94
C ILE A 180 -10.63 13.50 -3.63
N GLN A 181 -11.08 12.47 -2.92
CA GLN A 181 -10.43 12.02 -1.69
C GLN A 181 -9.00 11.54 -1.95
N GLY A 182 -8.76 10.81 -3.05
CA GLY A 182 -7.44 10.37 -3.46
C GLY A 182 -6.49 11.54 -3.71
N ILE A 183 -6.92 12.54 -4.48
CA ILE A 183 -6.11 13.74 -4.75
C ILE A 183 -5.77 14.47 -3.45
N ILE A 184 -6.77 14.79 -2.62
CA ILE A 184 -6.57 15.50 -1.36
C ILE A 184 -5.63 14.71 -0.44
N PHE A 185 -5.81 13.39 -0.36
CA PHE A 185 -4.98 12.54 0.47
C PHE A 185 -3.54 12.47 -0.04
N CYS A 186 -3.29 12.35 -1.33
CA CYS A 186 -1.92 12.35 -1.87
C CYS A 186 -1.15 13.65 -1.55
N PHE A 187 -1.82 14.80 -1.48
CA PHE A 187 -1.18 16.07 -1.11
C PHE A 187 -0.91 16.19 0.40
N VAL A 188 -1.79 15.67 1.25
CA VAL A 188 -1.77 15.92 2.71
C VAL A 188 -1.23 14.73 3.53
N ALA A 189 -1.23 13.52 2.98
CA ALA A 189 -0.89 12.31 3.71
C ALA A 189 0.57 12.25 4.16
N ALA A 190 0.79 11.67 5.35
CA ALA A 190 2.12 11.31 5.82
C ALA A 190 2.77 10.20 4.98
N GLN A 191 1.96 9.35 4.33
CA GLN A 191 2.40 8.26 3.46
C GLN A 191 1.53 8.19 2.19
N PRO A 192 1.98 8.77 1.06
CA PRO A 192 1.21 8.85 -0.18
C PRO A 192 1.14 7.53 -0.97
N ILE A 193 1.79 6.47 -0.50
CA ILE A 193 1.74 5.12 -1.11
C ILE A 193 0.38 4.44 -0.85
N LEU A 194 -0.35 4.88 0.20
CA LEU A 194 -1.64 4.32 0.56
C LEU A 194 -2.71 4.76 -0.45
N VAL A 195 -3.40 3.78 -1.04
CA VAL A 195 -4.53 4.00 -1.95
C VAL A 195 -5.82 3.89 -1.15
N ILE A 196 -6.62 4.95 -1.17
CA ILE A 196 -7.95 4.96 -0.53
C ILE A 196 -8.96 4.38 -1.51
N GLY A 197 -9.82 3.48 -1.02
CA GLY A 197 -10.88 2.90 -1.81
C GLY A 197 -12.04 2.43 -0.95
N PHE A 198 -13.19 2.24 -1.59
CA PHE A 198 -14.35 1.63 -0.96
C PHE A 198 -14.10 0.15 -0.64
N SER A 199 -14.66 -0.34 0.46
CA SER A 199 -14.43 -1.70 0.94
C SER A 199 -15.74 -2.44 1.24
N GLY A 200 -15.68 -3.77 1.24
CA GLY A 200 -16.83 -4.62 1.56
C GLY A 200 -17.51 -4.30 2.90
N PRO A 201 -16.79 -4.06 4.01
CA PRO A 201 -17.40 -3.65 5.27
C PRO A 201 -18.20 -2.35 5.18
N LEU A 202 -17.74 -1.38 4.37
CA LEU A 202 -18.49 -0.15 4.13
C LEU A 202 -19.79 -0.42 3.36
N LEU A 203 -19.77 -1.32 2.36
CA LEU A 203 -20.98 -1.74 1.66
C LEU A 203 -22.03 -2.30 2.61
N VAL A 204 -21.62 -3.23 3.49
CA VAL A 204 -22.53 -3.87 4.45
C VAL A 204 -23.06 -2.86 5.46
N PHE A 205 -22.22 -1.93 5.91
CA PHE A 205 -22.65 -0.84 6.78
C PHE A 205 -23.71 0.04 6.09
N GLU A 206 -23.50 0.44 4.84
CA GLU A 206 -24.43 1.28 4.08
C GLU A 206 -25.77 0.56 3.82
N GLU A 207 -25.73 -0.74 3.50
CA GLU A 207 -26.95 -1.56 3.35
C GLU A 207 -27.76 -1.62 4.65
N ALA A 208 -27.08 -1.87 5.78
CA ALA A 208 -27.73 -1.90 7.08
C ALA A 208 -28.25 -0.52 7.51
N PHE A 209 -27.50 0.54 7.23
CA PHE A 209 -27.87 1.91 7.56
C PHE A 209 -29.08 2.38 6.73
N PHE A 210 -29.10 2.06 5.44
CA PHE A 210 -30.25 2.33 4.57
C PHE A 210 -31.51 1.60 5.06
N ALA A 211 -31.40 0.30 5.38
CA ALA A 211 -32.52 -0.46 5.92
C ALA A 211 -33.03 0.11 7.26
N PHE A 212 -32.12 0.55 8.13
CA PHE A 212 -32.46 1.22 9.38
C PHE A 212 -33.20 2.54 9.14
N CYS A 213 -32.68 3.43 8.29
CA CYS A 213 -33.31 4.70 7.94
C CYS A 213 -34.73 4.49 7.38
N LYS A 214 -34.91 3.49 6.51
CA LYS A 214 -36.21 3.12 5.95
C LYS A 214 -37.20 2.64 7.01
N SER A 215 -36.74 1.91 8.03
CA SER A 215 -37.60 1.45 9.14
C SER A 215 -38.04 2.57 10.11
N GLN A 216 -37.28 3.65 10.17
CA GLN A 216 -37.51 4.78 11.09
C GLN A 216 -38.09 6.01 10.39
N ASP A 217 -38.39 5.90 9.09
CA ASP A 217 -38.83 7.01 8.23
C ASP A 217 -37.87 8.22 8.26
N ILE A 218 -36.56 7.97 8.40
CA ILE A 218 -35.52 9.00 8.35
C ILE A 218 -34.93 9.05 6.94
N GLU A 219 -34.77 10.26 6.41
CA GLU A 219 -34.11 10.45 5.12
C GLU A 219 -32.65 9.97 5.17
N TYR A 220 -32.33 8.97 4.35
CA TYR A 220 -31.03 8.30 4.33
C TYR A 220 -29.86 9.28 4.15
N ILE A 221 -29.98 10.23 3.22
CA ILE A 221 -28.87 11.16 2.92
C ILE A 221 -28.60 12.11 4.08
N VAL A 222 -29.65 12.59 4.77
CA VAL A 222 -29.53 13.47 5.93
C VAL A 222 -28.92 12.70 7.11
N GLY A 223 -29.39 11.47 7.34
CA GLY A 223 -28.80 10.58 8.35
C GLY A 223 -27.31 10.35 8.12
N ARG A 224 -26.92 10.13 6.85
CA ARG A 224 -25.52 9.93 6.45
C ARG A 224 -24.64 11.15 6.73
N VAL A 225 -25.15 12.37 6.49
CA VAL A 225 -24.42 13.61 6.82
C VAL A 225 -24.14 13.68 8.32
N TRP A 226 -25.12 13.36 9.17
CA TRP A 226 -24.93 13.34 10.63
C TRP A 226 -23.92 12.29 11.09
N VAL A 227 -23.95 11.08 10.51
CA VAL A 227 -22.91 10.07 10.75
C VAL A 227 -21.53 10.62 10.36
N GLY A 228 -21.42 11.29 9.22
CA GLY A 228 -20.18 11.95 8.78
C GLY A 228 -19.67 13.02 9.76
N VAL A 229 -20.57 13.88 10.27
CA VAL A 229 -20.21 14.90 11.28
C VAL A 229 -19.66 14.24 12.55
N TRP A 230 -20.32 13.19 13.05
CA TRP A 230 -19.84 12.44 14.21
C TRP A 230 -18.51 11.74 13.97
N LEU A 231 -18.29 11.18 12.78
CA LEU A 231 -16.99 10.60 12.40
C LEU A 231 -15.87 11.65 12.47
N VAL A 232 -16.10 12.87 11.99
CA VAL A 232 -15.10 13.95 12.10
C VAL A 232 -14.82 14.29 13.56
N ILE A 233 -15.86 14.43 14.39
CA ILE A 233 -15.69 14.73 15.82
C ILE A 233 -14.88 13.62 16.52
N ILE A 234 -15.23 12.36 16.30
CA ILE A 234 -14.54 11.21 16.90
C ILE A 234 -13.09 11.14 16.45
N VAL A 235 -12.82 11.33 15.15
CA VAL A 235 -11.44 11.32 14.61
C VAL A 235 -10.61 12.45 15.21
N VAL A 236 -11.14 13.67 15.29
CA VAL A 236 -10.43 14.82 15.89
C VAL A 236 -10.09 14.54 17.36
N ILE A 237 -11.01 13.96 18.12
CA ILE A 237 -10.80 13.55 19.51
C ILE A 237 -9.68 12.49 19.61
N ILE A 238 -9.74 11.44 18.79
CA ILE A 238 -8.73 10.36 18.80
C ILE A 238 -7.34 10.90 18.43
N VAL A 239 -7.25 11.78 17.43
CA VAL A 239 -5.99 12.42 17.03
C VAL A 239 -5.47 13.35 18.13
N ALA A 240 -6.35 14.11 18.78
CA ALA A 240 -5.97 15.01 19.88
C ALA A 240 -5.40 14.23 21.08
N PHE A 241 -5.95 13.05 21.39
CA PHE A 241 -5.50 12.19 22.49
C PHE A 241 -4.34 11.23 22.14
N GLU A 242 -3.71 11.40 20.97
CA GLU A 242 -2.61 10.56 20.50
C GLU A 242 -2.99 9.07 20.40
N GLY A 243 -4.16 8.78 19.80
CA GLY A 243 -4.64 7.41 19.58
C GLY A 243 -3.72 6.54 18.71
N SER A 244 -2.74 7.13 18.01
CA SER A 244 -1.70 6.40 17.27
C SER A 244 -0.89 5.44 18.16
N PHE A 245 -0.83 5.68 19.48
CA PHE A 245 -0.20 4.77 20.42
C PHE A 245 -0.81 3.36 20.40
N LEU A 246 -2.12 3.22 20.12
CA LEU A 246 -2.78 1.92 20.06
C LEU A 246 -2.22 1.02 18.96
N VAL A 247 -1.69 1.62 17.88
CA VAL A 247 -1.08 0.89 16.76
C VAL A 247 0.15 0.08 17.22
N ARG A 248 0.82 0.50 18.30
CA ARG A 248 1.95 -0.24 18.89
C ARG A 248 1.57 -1.64 19.39
N TYR A 249 0.30 -1.84 19.77
CA TYR A 249 -0.18 -3.15 20.22
C TYR A 249 -0.48 -4.10 19.07
N ILE A 250 -0.51 -3.60 17.83
CA ILE A 250 -0.68 -4.43 16.65
C ILE A 250 0.65 -5.13 16.37
N SER A 251 0.71 -6.39 16.77
CA SER A 251 1.87 -7.25 16.53
C SER A 251 1.99 -7.64 15.04
N ARG A 252 3.19 -8.05 14.63
CA ARG A 252 3.43 -8.65 13.28
C ARG A 252 2.48 -9.82 13.01
N PHE A 253 2.19 -10.64 14.02
CA PHE A 253 1.26 -11.75 13.92
C PHE A 253 -0.15 -11.31 13.49
N THR A 254 -0.66 -10.22 14.09
CA THR A 254 -1.97 -9.67 13.73
C THR A 254 -1.96 -9.12 12.29
N GLN A 255 -0.88 -8.45 11.88
CA GLN A 255 -0.73 -7.91 10.52
C GLN A 255 -0.71 -9.03 9.46
N GLU A 256 0.03 -10.10 9.71
CA GLU A 256 0.13 -11.24 8.80
C GLU A 256 -1.22 -11.97 8.66
N ILE A 257 -1.92 -12.22 9.77
CA ILE A 257 -3.26 -12.82 9.74
C ILE A 257 -4.23 -11.95 8.96
N PHE A 258 -4.24 -10.65 9.23
CA PHE A 258 -5.14 -9.73 8.54
C PHE A 258 -4.85 -9.66 7.04
N SER A 259 -3.56 -9.64 6.65
CA SER A 259 -3.15 -9.68 5.25
C SER A 259 -3.60 -10.96 4.53
N ILE A 260 -3.43 -12.12 5.18
CA ILE A 260 -3.87 -13.41 4.62
C ILE A 260 -5.41 -13.44 4.50
N LEU A 261 -6.13 -12.97 5.52
CA LEU A 261 -7.60 -12.94 5.50
C LEU A 261 -8.13 -12.11 4.34
N ILE A 262 -7.64 -10.88 4.17
CA ILE A 262 -8.04 -10.02 3.05
C ILE A 262 -7.71 -10.68 1.71
N SER A 263 -6.54 -11.34 1.60
CA SER A 263 -6.13 -12.03 0.39
C SER A 263 -7.05 -13.21 0.04
N ILE A 264 -7.46 -14.00 1.02
CA ILE A 264 -8.41 -15.11 0.83
C ILE A 264 -9.80 -14.58 0.44
N ILE A 265 -10.29 -13.53 1.11
CA ILE A 265 -11.57 -12.89 0.77
C ILE A 265 -11.56 -12.42 -0.69
N PHE A 266 -10.47 -11.77 -1.12
CA PHE A 266 -10.30 -11.26 -2.47
C PHE A 266 -10.31 -12.40 -3.52
N ILE A 267 -9.56 -13.48 -3.27
CA ILE A 267 -9.55 -14.66 -4.15
C ILE A 267 -10.96 -15.27 -4.24
N TYR A 268 -11.62 -15.45 -3.09
CA TYR A 268 -12.98 -15.98 -3.03
C TYR A 268 -13.96 -15.11 -3.83
N GLU A 269 -13.90 -13.79 -3.67
CA GLU A 269 -14.81 -12.87 -4.36
C GLU A 269 -14.66 -12.95 -5.89
N THR A 270 -13.43 -13.13 -6.38
CA THR A 270 -13.16 -13.32 -7.83
C THR A 270 -13.87 -14.55 -8.37
N PHE A 271 -13.69 -15.70 -7.71
CA PHE A 271 -14.32 -16.95 -8.14
C PHE A 271 -15.84 -16.91 -7.94
N ALA A 272 -16.33 -16.28 -6.87
CA ALA A 272 -17.76 -16.10 -6.65
C ALA A 272 -18.41 -15.28 -7.77
N LYS A 273 -17.72 -14.23 -8.23
CA LYS A 273 -18.15 -13.40 -9.36
C LYS A 273 -18.12 -14.16 -10.68
N LEU A 274 -17.07 -14.94 -10.96
CA LEU A 274 -17.06 -15.86 -12.11
C LEU A 274 -18.26 -16.83 -12.04
N GLY A 275 -18.54 -17.40 -10.86
CA GLY A 275 -19.70 -18.25 -10.64
C GLY A 275 -21.04 -17.55 -10.90
N ARG A 276 -21.17 -16.26 -10.60
CA ARG A 276 -22.37 -15.47 -10.95
C ARG A 276 -22.53 -15.34 -12.47
N ILE A 277 -21.44 -15.16 -13.21
CA ILE A 277 -21.48 -15.12 -14.69
C ILE A 277 -21.94 -16.47 -15.25
N PHE A 278 -21.44 -17.59 -14.72
CA PHE A 278 -21.91 -18.92 -15.11
C PHE A 278 -23.39 -19.17 -14.76
N LYS A 279 -23.91 -18.54 -13.72
CA LYS A 279 -25.35 -18.58 -13.39
C LYS A 279 -26.19 -17.69 -14.30
N ALA A 280 -25.67 -16.51 -14.67
CA ALA A 280 -26.35 -15.58 -15.58
C ALA A 280 -26.37 -16.10 -17.02
N HIS A 281 -25.32 -16.80 -17.44
CA HIS A 281 -25.16 -17.43 -18.75
C HIS A 281 -24.93 -18.94 -18.57
N PRO A 282 -25.97 -19.72 -18.25
CA PRO A 282 -25.84 -21.16 -18.11
C PRO A 282 -25.45 -21.80 -19.44
N LEU A 283 -24.62 -22.84 -19.38
CA LEU A 283 -24.22 -23.64 -20.54
C LEU A 283 -25.37 -24.59 -20.89
N ILE A 284 -26.27 -24.15 -21.77
CA ILE A 284 -27.40 -24.94 -22.26
C ILE A 284 -27.09 -25.36 -23.70
N LEU A 285 -27.45 -26.58 -24.09
CA LEU A 285 -27.18 -27.09 -25.44
C LEU A 285 -28.05 -26.40 -26.51
N ASN A 286 -29.30 -26.06 -26.16
CA ASN A 286 -30.27 -25.41 -27.03
C ASN A 286 -30.63 -24.04 -26.46
N TYR A 287 -30.25 -22.99 -27.19
CA TYR A 287 -30.65 -21.62 -26.89
C TYR A 287 -31.85 -21.26 -27.77
N ASP A 288 -32.99 -20.93 -27.15
CA ASP A 288 -34.26 -20.68 -27.86
C ASP A 288 -34.20 -19.51 -28.86
N HIS A 289 -33.23 -18.60 -28.70
CA HIS A 289 -33.02 -17.40 -29.53
C HIS A 289 -32.18 -17.65 -30.80
N VAL A 290 -31.62 -18.84 -31.00
CA VAL A 290 -30.90 -19.18 -32.25
C VAL A 290 -31.86 -19.60 -33.38
N ASN A 291 -33.12 -19.88 -33.04
CA ASN A 291 -34.09 -20.46 -33.98
C ASN A 291 -35.13 -19.48 -34.56
N ALA A 292 -34.98 -18.17 -34.34
CA ALA A 292 -35.87 -17.18 -34.95
C ALA A 292 -35.09 -15.99 -35.52
N THR A 293 -35.31 -15.76 -36.80
CA THR A 293 -35.05 -14.53 -37.56
C THR A 293 -35.40 -13.27 -36.75
N LEU A 294 -34.45 -12.73 -35.98
CA LEU A 294 -34.52 -11.37 -35.44
C LEU A 294 -33.30 -10.58 -35.92
N GLU A 295 -33.57 -9.44 -36.56
CA GLU A 295 -32.59 -8.57 -37.22
C GLU A 295 -31.56 -7.93 -36.28
N ASN A 296 -31.57 -8.15 -34.96
CA ASN A 296 -30.56 -7.60 -34.04
C ASN A 296 -30.35 -8.50 -32.78
N PRO A 297 -29.23 -9.25 -32.66
CA PRO A 297 -29.00 -10.22 -31.57
C PRO A 297 -28.67 -9.64 -30.18
N TRP A 298 -28.40 -8.33 -30.07
CA TRP A 298 -27.70 -7.74 -28.91
C TRP A 298 -28.57 -6.90 -27.98
N TYR A 299 -29.89 -6.84 -28.19
CA TYR A 299 -30.81 -6.05 -27.37
C TYR A 299 -31.52 -6.93 -26.32
N PRO A 300 -31.72 -6.43 -25.09
CA PRO A 300 -32.48 -7.14 -24.08
C PRO A 300 -33.93 -7.34 -24.53
N ARG A 301 -34.52 -8.51 -24.23
CA ARG A 301 -35.92 -8.79 -24.54
C ARG A 301 -36.79 -7.97 -23.60
N VAL A 302 -37.51 -7.00 -24.17
CA VAL A 302 -38.52 -6.25 -23.43
C VAL A 302 -39.80 -7.10 -23.42
N GLU A 303 -40.17 -7.60 -22.25
CA GLU A 303 -41.48 -8.22 -22.02
C GLU A 303 -42.40 -7.14 -21.43
N GLU A 304 -43.34 -6.66 -22.26
CA GLU A 304 -44.39 -5.75 -21.81
C GLU A 304 -45.51 -6.57 -21.16
N THR A 305 -45.62 -6.51 -19.84
CA THR A 305 -46.77 -7.09 -19.13
C THR A 305 -47.81 -6.00 -18.92
N THR A 306 -48.95 -6.11 -19.62
CA THR A 306 -50.10 -5.22 -19.41
C THR A 306 -50.86 -5.67 -18.16
N ALA A 307 -50.79 -4.92 -17.07
CA ALA A 307 -51.65 -5.13 -15.92
C ALA A 307 -52.90 -4.26 -16.07
N TYR A 308 -54.06 -4.92 -16.22
CA TYR A 308 -55.37 -4.27 -16.33
C TYR A 308 -55.96 -4.09 -14.94
N ASP A 309 -56.08 -2.84 -14.48
CA ASP A 309 -56.67 -2.54 -13.19
C ASP A 309 -58.20 -2.39 -13.34
N ASN A 310 -58.94 -3.42 -12.91
CA ASN A 310 -60.38 -3.58 -13.18
C ASN A 310 -61.26 -2.51 -12.50
N ALA A 311 -60.70 -1.71 -11.59
CA ALA A 311 -61.42 -0.69 -10.82
C ALA A 311 -61.31 0.74 -11.42
N THR A 312 -60.25 1.04 -12.17
CA THR A 312 -59.96 2.40 -12.66
C THR A 312 -59.88 2.50 -14.19
N GLY A 313 -59.91 1.36 -14.90
CA GLY A 313 -59.80 1.32 -16.37
C GLY A 313 -58.45 1.76 -16.89
N ASN A 314 -57.45 1.89 -16.01
CA ASN A 314 -56.11 2.34 -16.37
C ASN A 314 -55.23 1.14 -16.77
N ILE A 315 -54.50 1.27 -17.87
CA ILE A 315 -53.59 0.24 -18.36
C ILE A 315 -52.20 0.62 -17.88
N THR A 316 -51.64 -0.17 -16.96
CA THR A 316 -50.24 -0.01 -16.56
C THR A 316 -49.39 -0.98 -17.39
N VAL A 317 -48.50 -0.43 -18.21
CA VAL A 317 -47.53 -1.20 -18.99
C VAL A 317 -46.27 -1.34 -18.13
N VAL A 318 -46.05 -2.54 -17.58
CA VAL A 318 -44.82 -2.84 -16.86
C VAL A 318 -43.82 -3.38 -17.87
N VAL A 319 -42.84 -2.55 -18.22
CA VAL A 319 -41.74 -2.88 -19.13
C VAL A 319 -40.69 -3.68 -18.36
N ASN A 320 -40.75 -5.01 -18.43
CA ASN A 320 -39.73 -5.87 -17.84
C ASN A 320 -38.62 -6.12 -18.85
N THR A 321 -37.43 -5.59 -18.57
CA THR A 321 -36.24 -5.82 -19.41
C THR A 321 -35.58 -7.13 -18.97
N VAL A 322 -35.78 -8.21 -19.72
CA VAL A 322 -35.18 -9.53 -19.45
C VAL A 322 -33.88 -9.66 -20.24
N MET A 323 -32.76 -9.73 -19.53
CA MET A 323 -31.45 -10.03 -20.12
C MET A 323 -31.42 -11.52 -20.51
N THR A 324 -31.38 -11.82 -21.80
CA THR A 324 -31.33 -13.20 -22.28
C THR A 324 -29.94 -13.81 -22.10
N PRO A 325 -29.83 -15.09 -21.70
CA PRO A 325 -28.55 -15.75 -21.52
C PRO A 325 -27.89 -16.04 -22.88
N TYR A 326 -26.75 -15.41 -23.15
CA TYR A 326 -25.99 -15.65 -24.38
C TYR A 326 -25.18 -16.96 -24.36
N PRO A 327 -25.06 -17.66 -25.50
CA PRO A 327 -24.19 -18.82 -25.66
C PRO A 327 -22.71 -18.44 -25.52
N ASN A 328 -21.92 -19.36 -24.95
CA ASN A 328 -20.44 -19.33 -24.90
C ASN A 328 -19.79 -18.16 -24.12
N THR A 329 -20.54 -17.13 -23.74
CA THR A 329 -20.05 -15.98 -22.96
C THR A 329 -19.36 -16.38 -21.65
N ALA A 330 -19.92 -17.34 -20.91
CA ALA A 330 -19.34 -17.80 -19.65
C ALA A 330 -17.97 -18.48 -19.82
N LEU A 331 -17.82 -19.28 -20.88
CA LEU A 331 -16.59 -20.01 -21.17
C LEU A 331 -15.50 -19.07 -21.69
N LEU A 332 -15.87 -18.12 -22.55
CA LEU A 332 -14.97 -17.07 -23.01
C LEU A 332 -14.47 -16.20 -21.85
N SER A 333 -15.38 -15.81 -20.93
CA SER A 333 -15.04 -15.05 -19.72
C SER A 333 -14.04 -15.80 -18.82
N MET A 334 -14.22 -17.12 -18.66
CA MET A 334 -13.28 -17.98 -17.93
C MET A 334 -11.92 -18.04 -18.63
N CYS A 335 -11.90 -18.21 -19.96
CA CYS A 335 -10.69 -18.28 -20.75
C CYS A 335 -9.87 -16.99 -20.67
N LEU A 336 -10.52 -15.84 -20.83
CA LEU A 336 -9.87 -14.52 -20.68
C LEU A 336 -9.34 -14.32 -19.26
N MET A 337 -10.02 -14.83 -18.22
CA MET A 337 -9.61 -14.63 -16.82
C MET A 337 -8.32 -15.40 -16.52
N PHE A 338 -8.31 -16.69 -16.85
CA PHE A 338 -7.11 -17.51 -16.69
C PHE A 338 -5.99 -17.08 -17.64
N GLY A 339 -6.32 -16.70 -18.88
CA GLY A 339 -5.38 -16.18 -19.86
C GLY A 339 -4.64 -14.94 -19.35
N CYS A 340 -5.38 -13.94 -18.86
CA CYS A 340 -4.79 -12.73 -18.28
C CYS A 340 -3.89 -13.07 -17.09
N PHE A 341 -4.36 -13.94 -16.19
CA PHE A 341 -3.58 -14.36 -15.03
C PHE A 341 -2.27 -15.05 -15.42
N PHE A 342 -2.32 -16.04 -16.32
CA PHE A 342 -1.13 -16.78 -16.73
C PHE A 342 -0.12 -15.88 -17.45
N ILE A 343 -0.57 -15.02 -18.37
CA ILE A 343 0.33 -14.07 -19.05
C ILE A 343 0.99 -13.13 -18.03
N ALA A 344 0.21 -12.54 -17.12
CA ALA A 344 0.76 -11.66 -16.09
C ALA A 344 1.72 -12.38 -15.13
N TYR A 345 1.45 -13.65 -14.82
CA TYR A 345 2.30 -14.51 -13.98
C TYR A 345 3.62 -14.85 -14.68
N PHE A 346 3.58 -15.28 -15.94
CA PHE A 346 4.78 -15.59 -16.71
C PHE A 346 5.64 -14.35 -16.98
N LEU A 347 5.05 -13.21 -17.34
CA LEU A 347 5.78 -11.94 -17.50
C LEU A 347 6.44 -11.49 -16.20
N ARG A 348 5.83 -11.81 -15.06
CA ARG A 348 6.43 -11.56 -13.75
C ARG A 348 7.62 -12.48 -13.47
N GLN A 349 7.50 -13.79 -13.69
CA GLN A 349 8.62 -14.71 -13.53
C GLN A 349 9.78 -14.34 -14.46
N PHE A 350 9.46 -13.85 -15.66
CA PHE A 350 10.43 -13.42 -16.66
C PHE A 350 11.35 -12.28 -16.16
N LYS A 351 10.89 -11.44 -15.22
CA LYS A 351 11.72 -10.43 -14.54
C LYS A 351 12.97 -11.03 -13.87
N ASN A 352 12.83 -12.23 -13.32
CA ASN A 352 13.87 -12.96 -12.59
C ASN A 352 14.59 -14.00 -13.47
N GLY A 353 14.13 -14.23 -14.71
CA GLY A 353 14.71 -15.21 -15.63
C GLY A 353 16.06 -14.77 -16.21
N THR A 354 16.82 -15.69 -16.78
CA THR A 354 18.15 -15.42 -17.38
C THR A 354 18.09 -14.94 -18.83
N PHE A 355 16.92 -15.02 -19.47
CA PHE A 355 16.72 -14.64 -20.87
C PHE A 355 16.54 -13.11 -21.01
N LEU A 356 17.11 -12.54 -22.09
CA LEU A 356 17.16 -11.10 -22.45
C LEU A 356 18.15 -10.19 -21.68
N PRO A 357 18.61 -9.08 -22.32
CA PRO A 357 19.42 -8.07 -21.66
C PRO A 357 18.70 -7.41 -20.48
N GLY A 358 19.45 -7.07 -19.43
CA GLY A 358 18.90 -6.70 -18.12
C GLY A 358 17.91 -5.52 -18.11
N ASN A 359 18.09 -4.52 -18.97
CA ASN A 359 17.21 -3.35 -19.04
C ASN A 359 15.83 -3.72 -19.63
N VAL A 360 15.82 -4.49 -20.72
CA VAL A 360 14.58 -4.94 -21.38
C VAL A 360 13.82 -5.91 -20.47
N ARG A 361 14.53 -6.80 -19.76
CA ARG A 361 13.92 -7.73 -18.81
C ARG A 361 13.21 -7.02 -17.65
N ARG A 362 13.82 -5.97 -17.08
CA ARG A 362 13.20 -5.16 -16.01
C ARG A 362 11.96 -4.44 -16.53
N LEU A 363 12.05 -3.81 -17.71
CA LEU A 363 10.93 -3.12 -18.34
C LEU A 363 9.75 -4.07 -18.59
N ILE A 364 9.97 -5.22 -19.24
CA ILE A 364 8.90 -6.20 -19.53
C ILE A 364 8.29 -6.76 -18.24
N GLY A 365 9.11 -7.02 -17.22
CA GLY A 365 8.64 -7.48 -15.92
C GLY A 365 7.74 -6.46 -15.20
N ASP A 366 8.11 -5.18 -15.26
CA ASP A 366 7.39 -4.08 -14.60
C ASP A 366 6.09 -3.71 -15.36
N PHE A 367 6.11 -3.76 -16.70
CA PHE A 367 4.93 -3.58 -17.56
C PHE A 367 4.10 -4.86 -17.75
N GLY A 368 4.42 -5.95 -17.04
CA GLY A 368 3.81 -7.25 -17.28
C GLY A 368 2.28 -7.29 -17.07
N VAL A 369 1.72 -6.49 -16.15
CA VAL A 369 0.25 -6.45 -15.97
C VAL A 369 -0.46 -5.63 -17.04
N PRO A 370 -0.04 -4.37 -17.30
CA PRO A 370 -0.64 -3.61 -18.40
C PRO A 370 -0.56 -4.34 -19.74
N ILE A 371 0.56 -5.03 -20.02
CA ILE A 371 0.72 -5.83 -21.25
C ILE A 371 -0.26 -7.01 -21.27
N ALA A 372 -0.39 -7.78 -20.17
CA ALA A 372 -1.32 -8.91 -20.11
C ALA A 372 -2.78 -8.48 -20.35
N ILE A 373 -3.16 -7.34 -19.79
CA ILE A 373 -4.48 -6.74 -19.99
C ILE A 373 -4.64 -6.36 -21.46
N PHE A 374 -3.73 -5.55 -22.01
CA PHE A 374 -3.80 -5.12 -23.40
C PHE A 374 -3.91 -6.29 -24.39
N LEU A 375 -3.16 -7.37 -24.18
CA LEU A 375 -3.23 -8.57 -25.02
C LEU A 375 -4.60 -9.26 -24.93
N MET A 376 -5.18 -9.36 -23.74
CA MET A 376 -6.52 -9.96 -23.57
C MET A 376 -7.63 -9.07 -24.12
N ILE A 377 -7.45 -7.76 -24.05
CA ILE A 377 -8.35 -6.77 -24.67
C ILE A 377 -8.36 -6.93 -26.19
N VAL A 378 -7.18 -7.07 -26.81
CA VAL A 378 -7.07 -7.29 -28.26
C VAL A 378 -7.63 -8.66 -28.64
N ALA A 379 -7.42 -9.69 -27.81
CA ALA A 379 -8.00 -11.01 -28.04
C ALA A 379 -9.53 -10.97 -28.03
N ASP A 380 -10.14 -10.23 -27.09
CA ASP A 380 -11.58 -10.07 -27.02
C ASP A 380 -12.13 -9.27 -28.20
N TYR A 381 -11.46 -8.17 -28.58
CA TYR A 381 -11.86 -7.35 -29.73
C TYR A 381 -11.88 -8.14 -31.05
N ASN A 382 -10.99 -9.12 -31.21
CA ASN A 382 -10.96 -9.97 -32.40
C ASN A 382 -12.07 -11.05 -32.41
N ILE A 383 -12.80 -11.24 -31.31
CA ILE A 383 -13.90 -12.21 -31.20
C ILE A 383 -15.23 -11.45 -31.28
N GLU A 384 -15.67 -11.17 -32.51
CA GLU A 384 -16.91 -10.41 -32.76
C GLU A 384 -18.19 -11.25 -32.56
N ASP A 385 -18.07 -12.58 -32.54
CA ASP A 385 -19.20 -13.52 -32.57
C ASP A 385 -19.81 -13.85 -31.20
N THR A 386 -19.23 -13.36 -30.09
CA THR A 386 -19.68 -13.72 -28.73
C THR A 386 -19.85 -12.49 -27.86
N TYR A 387 -21.00 -12.38 -27.17
CA TYR A 387 -21.21 -11.31 -26.20
C TYR A 387 -20.20 -11.45 -25.07
N THR A 388 -19.39 -10.43 -24.84
CA THR A 388 -18.69 -10.24 -23.57
C THR A 388 -19.32 -9.06 -22.86
N GLN A 389 -19.54 -9.19 -21.55
CA GLN A 389 -19.95 -8.02 -20.77
C GLN A 389 -18.83 -6.98 -20.88
N VAL A 390 -19.12 -5.80 -21.43
CA VAL A 390 -18.15 -4.69 -21.50
C VAL A 390 -17.67 -4.28 -20.11
N GLY A 391 -18.48 -4.52 -19.06
CA GLY A 391 -18.07 -4.39 -17.65
C GLY A 391 -17.04 -5.43 -17.16
N LEU A 392 -16.82 -6.51 -17.91
CA LEU A 392 -15.84 -7.56 -17.64
C LEU A 392 -14.40 -7.11 -17.94
N PHE A 393 -14.22 -6.12 -18.82
CA PHE A 393 -12.91 -5.57 -19.18
C PHE A 393 -12.19 -4.92 -18.00
N PHE A 394 -12.94 -4.24 -17.13
CA PHE A 394 -12.42 -3.70 -15.87
C PHE A 394 -12.15 -4.81 -14.83
N PHE A 395 -12.82 -5.95 -14.96
CA PHE A 395 -12.90 -7.01 -13.97
C PHE A 395 -11.68 -7.94 -13.94
N PHE A 396 -10.87 -7.96 -15.01
CA PHE A 396 -9.65 -8.77 -15.15
C PHE A 396 -8.52 -8.40 -14.19
N PHE A 397 -8.71 -7.39 -13.35
CA PHE A 397 -7.66 -6.79 -12.54
C PHE A 397 -7.28 -7.53 -11.25
N PHE A 398 -8.04 -8.56 -10.88
CA PHE A 398 -8.04 -9.10 -9.52
C PHE A 398 -6.93 -10.13 -9.19
N PHE A 399 -6.03 -10.49 -10.11
CA PHE A 399 -5.07 -11.58 -9.85
C PHE A 399 -3.65 -11.16 -9.44
N LYS A 400 -3.30 -9.86 -9.39
CA LYS A 400 -1.91 -9.44 -9.08
C LYS A 400 -1.72 -8.57 -7.83
N ASN A 401 -2.66 -8.59 -6.88
CA ASN A 401 -2.42 -7.96 -5.58
C ASN A 401 -1.46 -8.73 -4.65
N PHE A 402 -0.92 -9.89 -5.07
CA PHE A 402 -0.17 -10.76 -4.16
C PHE A 402 1.31 -11.00 -4.49
N TYR A 403 1.93 -10.12 -5.26
CA TYR A 403 3.38 -10.00 -5.09
C TYR A 403 3.71 -8.51 -5.28
N LEU A 404 3.85 -7.79 -4.20
CA LEU A 404 4.69 -6.60 -4.11
C LEU A 404 5.08 -6.51 -2.65
#